data_AF-A0A973B6P5-F1
#
_entry.id   AF-A0A973B6P5-F1
#
_cell.length_a   1.000
_cell.length_b   1.000
_cell.length_c   1.000
_cell.angle_alpha   90.00
_cell.angle_beta   90.00
_cell.angle_gamma   90.00
#
_symmetry.space_group_name_H-M   'P 1'
#
loop_
_entity.id
_entity.type
_entity.pdbx_description
1 polymer ?
#
loop_
_entity_poly.entity_id
_entity_poly.type
_entity_poly.pdbx_seq_one_letter_code
_entity_poly.pdbx_strand_id
1 'polypeptide(L)'
;MCLVKQALLRRDFSAALAGLALHFGAGMSITLSPAWAQETTLPIPDSLPDVAAAAARQGEPLVLLISLRGCPYCELVRRNYLLPARADGLPAWQINMQDKQRPLVDFDGQTSHAAEQIARCKVRLAPTLLFLSPQGLPLAERLVGIASVDFYGAYLEQRLATSRQTLKASRSQGS
;
A
#
# COMPACT_ATOMS: atom_id res chain seq x y z
N MET A 1 -32.79 16.77 -8.92
CA MET A 1 -33.55 15.86 -9.80
C MET A 1 -33.32 14.44 -9.26
N CYS A 2 -34.13 13.81 -8.41
CA CYS A 2 -35.58 13.59 -8.35
C CYS A 2 -36.14 12.87 -9.59
N LEU A 3 -36.38 11.55 -9.43
CA LEU A 3 -37.20 10.60 -10.22
C LEU A 3 -36.93 10.54 -11.74
N VAL A 4 -37.02 9.43 -12.47
CA VAL A 4 -38.15 8.52 -12.73
C VAL A 4 -37.48 7.38 -13.53
N LYS A 5 -37.62 6.08 -13.21
CA LYS A 5 -38.52 5.15 -13.91
C LYS A 5 -38.46 3.77 -13.25
N GLN A 6 -39.41 3.53 -12.35
CA GLN A 6 -40.01 2.20 -12.20
C GLN A 6 -41.13 2.08 -13.23
N ALA A 7 -41.11 1.00 -14.02
CA ALA A 7 -42.16 0.50 -14.93
C ALA A 7 -41.38 -0.39 -15.93
N LEU A 8 -41.47 -1.71 -16.00
CA LEU A 8 -42.59 -2.61 -15.89
C LEU A 8 -42.02 -4.03 -15.69
N LEU A 9 -42.59 -4.80 -14.78
CA LEU A 9 -43.08 -6.18 -15.00
C LEU A 9 -43.42 -6.77 -13.62
N ARG A 10 -44.59 -6.37 -13.13
CA ARG A 10 -45.40 -7.20 -12.24
C ARG A 10 -46.58 -7.66 -13.08
N ARG A 11 -46.88 -8.96 -13.03
CA ARG A 11 -48.10 -9.71 -13.40
C ARG A 11 -47.66 -11.16 -13.65
N ASP A 12 -48.21 -12.22 -13.06
CA ASP A 12 -49.41 -12.38 -12.26
C ASP A 12 -49.28 -13.59 -11.30
N PHE A 13 -49.98 -13.48 -10.18
CA PHE A 13 -50.25 -14.51 -9.17
C PHE A 13 -51.16 -15.61 -9.72
N SER A 14 -50.89 -16.87 -9.34
CA SER A 14 -51.85 -17.84 -8.74
C SER A 14 -51.10 -19.17 -8.56
N ALA A 15 -50.87 -19.63 -7.32
CA ALA A 15 -51.72 -20.58 -6.57
C ALA A 15 -51.88 -21.91 -7.34
N ALA A 16 -51.63 -23.09 -6.81
CA ALA A 16 -51.32 -23.60 -5.48
C ALA A 16 -50.76 -25.01 -5.70
N LEU A 17 -49.99 -25.55 -4.77
CA LEU A 17 -50.03 -26.98 -4.46
C LEU A 17 -49.46 -27.17 -3.05
N ALA A 18 -50.39 -27.41 -2.12
CA ALA A 18 -50.10 -27.92 -0.81
C ALA A 18 -49.50 -29.32 -0.95
N GLY A 19 -48.29 -29.50 -0.41
CA GLY A 19 -47.63 -30.79 -0.27
C GLY A 19 -46.93 -30.81 1.08
N LEU A 20 -47.65 -31.30 2.09
CA LEU A 20 -47.13 -31.59 3.42
C LEU A 20 -46.19 -32.79 3.32
N ALA A 21 -44.88 -32.59 3.52
CA ALA A 21 -43.95 -33.67 3.80
C ALA A 21 -43.13 -33.32 5.04
N LEU A 22 -43.23 -34.20 6.02
CA LEU A 22 -42.65 -34.16 7.34
C LEU A 22 -41.11 -34.20 7.31
N HIS A 23 -40.51 -33.31 8.12
CA HIS A 23 -39.37 -33.54 9.01
C HIS A 23 -38.11 -34.20 8.41
N PHE A 24 -37.01 -33.44 8.31
CA PHE A 24 -35.72 -33.79 8.93
C PHE A 24 -34.68 -32.68 8.68
N GLY A 25 -34.01 -32.23 9.75
CA GLY A 25 -32.80 -31.42 9.68
C GLY A 25 -33.02 -29.92 9.82
N ALA A 26 -32.74 -29.39 11.02
CA ALA A 26 -32.34 -28.01 11.18
C ALA A 26 -31.05 -27.78 10.36
N GLY A 27 -31.22 -27.47 9.08
CA GLY A 27 -30.12 -27.11 8.18
C GLY A 27 -29.58 -25.75 8.61
N MET A 28 -28.56 -25.76 9.47
CA MET A 28 -27.69 -24.61 9.66
C MET A 28 -27.03 -24.32 8.31
N SER A 29 -27.63 -23.42 7.54
CA SER A 29 -26.99 -22.82 6.37
C SER A 29 -25.81 -22.01 6.87
N ILE A 30 -24.66 -22.68 7.02
CA ILE A 30 -23.38 -22.01 7.22
C ILE A 30 -23.11 -21.30 5.89
N THR A 31 -23.47 -20.03 5.81
CA THR A 31 -22.93 -19.15 4.78
C THR A 31 -21.44 -19.02 5.08
N LEU A 32 -20.61 -19.87 4.46
CA LEU A 32 -19.18 -19.63 4.36
C LEU A 32 -19.03 -18.33 3.56
N SER A 33 -19.02 -17.19 4.24
CA SER A 33 -18.50 -15.96 3.65
C SER A 33 -17.05 -16.26 3.29
N PRO A 34 -16.65 -16.14 2.01
CA PRO A 34 -15.23 -16.15 1.70
C PRO A 34 -14.60 -15.01 2.48
N ALA A 35 -13.74 -15.34 3.43
CA ALA A 35 -12.91 -14.36 4.10
C ALA A 35 -11.92 -13.85 3.07
N TRP A 36 -12.33 -12.86 2.27
CA TRP A 36 -11.40 -12.02 1.55
C TRP A 36 -10.63 -11.25 2.63
N ALA A 37 -9.47 -11.77 2.98
CA ALA A 37 -8.54 -11.10 3.87
C ALA A 37 -8.36 -9.68 3.34
N GLN A 38 -8.70 -8.69 4.16
CA GLN A 38 -8.56 -7.29 3.79
C GLN A 38 -7.06 -7.03 3.55
N GLU A 39 -6.72 -6.50 2.38
CA GLU A 39 -5.35 -6.11 2.05
C GLU A 39 -4.89 -5.07 3.07
N THR A 40 -3.74 -5.31 3.72
CA THR A 40 -3.20 -4.32 4.63
C THR A 40 -2.71 -3.12 3.84
N THR A 41 -2.78 -1.93 4.42
CA THR A 41 -2.40 -0.71 3.69
C THR A 41 -1.44 0.13 4.53
N LEU A 42 -0.37 0.58 3.88
CA LEU A 42 0.43 1.69 4.39
C LEU A 42 -0.25 3.00 4.01
N PRO A 43 -0.04 4.08 4.79
CA PRO A 43 -0.57 5.37 4.41
C PRO A 43 0.03 5.84 3.08
N ILE A 44 -0.78 6.56 2.31
CA ILE A 44 -0.41 7.14 1.03
C ILE A 44 -0.15 8.63 1.27
N PRO A 45 1.02 9.16 0.91
CA PRO A 45 1.32 10.57 1.13
C PRO A 45 0.60 11.45 0.11
N ASP A 46 0.20 12.65 0.54
CA ASP A 46 -0.22 13.72 -0.39
C ASP A 46 0.99 14.51 -0.93
N SER A 47 2.08 14.56 -0.15
CA SER A 47 3.30 15.33 -0.47
C SER A 47 4.54 14.54 -0.06
N LEU A 48 5.42 14.26 -1.02
CA LEU A 48 6.68 13.57 -0.77
C LEU A 48 7.70 14.43 0.01
N PRO A 49 7.89 15.74 -0.31
CA PRO A 49 8.74 16.60 0.50
C PRO A 49 8.34 16.63 1.97
N ASP A 50 7.04 16.68 2.28
CA ASP A 50 6.58 16.81 3.67
C ASP A 50 6.88 15.56 4.48
N VAL A 51 6.56 14.39 3.95
CA VAL A 51 6.84 13.11 4.65
C VAL A 51 8.34 12.82 4.71
N ALA A 52 9.12 13.24 3.72
CA ALA A 52 10.58 13.10 3.73
C ALA A 52 11.26 14.05 4.74
N ALA A 53 10.80 15.30 4.82
CA ALA A 53 11.27 16.25 5.82
C ALA A 53 10.90 15.79 7.23
N ALA A 54 9.70 15.24 7.43
CA ALA A 54 9.28 14.67 8.71
C ALA A 54 10.17 13.50 9.14
N ALA A 55 10.44 12.55 8.23
CA ALA A 55 11.35 11.44 8.48
C ALA A 55 12.75 11.92 8.89
N ALA A 56 13.28 12.89 8.15
CA ALA A 56 14.61 13.42 8.45
C ALA A 56 14.68 14.15 9.80
N ARG A 57 13.63 14.86 10.24
CA ARG A 57 13.63 15.44 11.60
C ARG A 57 13.80 14.38 12.69
N GLN A 58 13.39 13.14 12.43
CA GLN A 58 13.57 11.99 13.32
C GLN A 58 14.92 11.27 13.13
N GLY A 59 15.77 11.73 12.21
CA GLY A 59 17.04 11.06 11.86
C GLY A 59 16.86 9.84 10.96
N GLU A 60 15.65 9.63 10.41
CA GLU A 60 15.29 8.48 9.61
C GLU A 60 15.21 8.82 8.11
N PRO A 61 15.46 7.84 7.21
CA PRO A 61 15.13 8.01 5.80
C PRO A 61 13.61 7.93 5.60
N LEU A 62 13.11 8.52 4.51
CA LEU A 62 11.79 8.15 4.01
C LEU A 62 11.88 6.75 3.39
N VAL A 63 11.07 5.82 3.90
CA VAL A 63 10.90 4.50 3.27
C VAL A 63 9.63 4.54 2.42
N LEU A 64 9.79 4.45 1.10
CA LEU A 64 8.68 4.49 0.16
C LEU A 64 8.53 3.14 -0.53
N LEU A 65 7.43 2.44 -0.24
CA LEU A 65 7.02 1.23 -0.93
C LEU A 65 6.31 1.58 -2.24
N ILE A 66 6.83 1.07 -3.35
CA ILE A 66 6.12 1.01 -4.62
C ILE A 66 5.37 -0.32 -4.69
N SER A 67 4.05 -0.25 -4.74
CA SER A 67 3.14 -1.40 -4.59
C SER A 67 2.23 -1.61 -5.82
N LEU A 68 1.58 -2.77 -5.85
CA LEU A 68 0.42 -3.09 -6.70
C LEU A 68 -0.76 -3.52 -5.81
N ARG A 69 -2.00 -3.27 -6.22
CA ARG A 69 -3.18 -3.79 -5.50
C ARG A 69 -3.29 -5.30 -5.69
N GLY A 70 -3.67 -6.02 -4.65
CA GLY A 70 -3.84 -7.48 -4.69
C GLY A 70 -2.54 -8.25 -4.94
N CYS A 71 -1.36 -7.62 -4.82
CA CYS A 71 -0.09 -8.30 -5.00
C CYS A 71 0.31 -9.04 -3.71
N PRO A 72 0.40 -10.39 -3.72
CA PRO A 72 0.70 -11.16 -2.51
C PRO A 72 2.08 -10.84 -1.93
N TYR A 73 3.05 -10.51 -2.79
CA TYR A 73 4.39 -10.11 -2.33
C TYR A 73 4.40 -8.70 -1.72
N CYS A 74 3.59 -7.77 -2.23
CA CYS A 74 3.42 -6.47 -1.58
C CYS A 74 2.76 -6.63 -0.21
N GLU A 75 1.76 -7.50 -0.10
CA GLU A 75 1.10 -7.81 1.17
C GLU A 75 2.07 -8.41 2.19
N LEU A 76 2.89 -9.36 1.77
CA LEU A 76 3.96 -9.93 2.59
C LEU A 76 4.89 -8.83 3.13
N VAL A 77 5.36 -7.93 2.25
CA VAL A 77 6.25 -6.82 2.66
C VAL A 77 5.59 -5.88 3.66
N ARG A 78 4.33 -5.48 3.41
CA ARG A 78 3.60 -4.60 4.31
C ARG A 78 3.38 -5.25 5.67
N ARG A 79 2.80 -6.45 5.68
CA ARG A 79 2.32 -7.09 6.90
C ARG A 79 3.46 -7.54 7.81
N ASN A 80 4.53 -8.10 7.24
CA ASN A 80 5.58 -8.74 8.03
C ASN A 80 6.73 -7.80 8.36
N TYR A 81 6.90 -6.69 7.64
CA TYR A 81 8.06 -5.80 7.82
C TYR A 81 7.65 -4.35 8.04
N LEU A 82 6.96 -3.74 7.08
CA LEU A 82 6.77 -2.28 7.13
C LEU A 82 5.73 -1.81 8.15
N LEU A 83 4.65 -2.56 8.36
CA LEU A 83 3.63 -2.20 9.35
C LEU A 83 4.14 -2.35 10.80
N PRO A 84 4.80 -3.47 11.18
CA PRO A 84 5.47 -3.55 12.47
C PRO A 84 6.51 -2.44 12.66
N ALA A 85 7.43 -2.26 11.70
CA ALA A 85 8.46 -1.23 11.79
C ALA A 85 7.87 0.19 11.89
N ARG A 86 6.75 0.46 11.22
CA ARG A 86 6.04 1.74 11.33
C ARG A 86 5.42 1.93 12.71
N ALA A 87 4.89 0.88 13.33
CA ALA A 87 4.44 0.93 14.72
C ALA A 87 5.59 1.28 15.67
N ASP A 88 6.81 0.85 15.34
CA ASP A 88 8.05 1.18 16.04
C ASP A 88 8.68 2.52 15.61
N GLY A 89 7.99 3.30 14.75
CA GLY A 89 8.38 4.67 14.38
C GLY A 89 9.03 4.83 13.00
N LEU A 90 9.19 3.76 12.20
CA LEU A 90 9.72 3.87 10.85
C LEU A 90 8.82 4.73 9.95
N PRO A 91 9.35 5.77 9.26
CA PRO A 91 8.60 6.58 8.31
C PRO A 91 8.30 5.85 6.99
N ALA A 92 7.52 4.77 7.05
CA ALA A 92 7.13 3.95 5.91
C ALA A 92 5.81 4.42 5.29
N TRP A 93 5.83 4.68 3.98
CA TRP A 93 4.71 5.13 3.16
C TRP A 93 4.62 4.28 1.90
N GLN A 94 3.49 4.33 1.19
CA GLN A 94 3.36 3.66 -0.10
C GLN A 94 2.75 4.52 -1.20
N ILE A 95 3.09 4.19 -2.44
CA ILE A 95 2.37 4.63 -3.64
C ILE A 95 2.15 3.42 -4.57
N ASN A 96 1.03 3.42 -5.29
CA ASN A 96 0.61 2.27 -6.10
C ASN A 96 0.84 2.53 -7.60
N MET A 97 1.43 1.57 -8.32
CA MET A 97 1.67 1.69 -9.76
C MET A 97 0.38 1.75 -10.59
N GLN A 98 -0.74 1.23 -10.07
CA GLN A 98 -2.04 1.21 -10.77
C GLN A 98 -2.85 2.50 -10.56
N ASP A 99 -2.50 3.33 -9.59
CA ASP A 99 -3.22 4.56 -9.26
C ASP A 99 -2.73 5.73 -10.11
N LYS A 100 -3.06 5.68 -11.41
CA LYS A 100 -2.58 6.65 -12.41
C LYS A 100 -2.98 8.10 -12.16
N GLN A 101 -4.09 8.31 -11.45
CA GLN A 101 -4.69 9.62 -11.22
C GLN A 101 -4.65 10.02 -9.75
N ARG A 102 -3.90 9.32 -8.89
CA ARG A 102 -3.76 9.71 -7.48
C ARG A 102 -2.90 10.98 -7.41
N PRO A 103 -3.44 12.13 -6.96
CA PRO A 103 -2.66 13.36 -6.83
C PRO A 103 -1.54 13.17 -5.82
N LEU A 104 -0.38 13.75 -6.11
CA LEU A 104 0.82 13.69 -5.29
C LEU A 104 1.70 14.92 -5.56
N VAL A 105 2.16 15.61 -4.52
CA VAL A 105 3.23 16.60 -4.67
C VAL A 105 4.57 15.88 -4.70
N ASP A 106 5.33 16.11 -5.76
CA ASP A 106 6.63 15.49 -5.96
C ASP A 106 7.78 16.24 -5.26
N PHE A 107 9.01 15.72 -5.40
CA PHE A 107 10.19 16.31 -4.76
C PHE A 107 10.61 17.67 -5.33
N ASP A 108 10.11 18.04 -6.51
CA ASP A 108 10.31 19.36 -7.11
C ASP A 108 9.23 20.36 -6.65
N GLY A 109 8.32 19.94 -5.77
CA GLY A 109 7.20 20.74 -5.28
C GLY A 109 6.04 20.87 -6.26
N GLN A 110 6.05 20.10 -7.36
CA GLN A 110 5.04 20.18 -8.40
C GLN A 110 3.87 19.25 -8.09
N THR A 111 2.67 19.70 -8.44
CA THR A 111 1.49 18.81 -8.44
C THR A 111 1.65 17.81 -9.58
N SER A 112 1.67 16.53 -9.24
CA SER A 112 1.89 15.40 -10.14
C SER A 112 0.98 14.24 -9.71
N HIS A 113 1.28 13.04 -10.18
CA HIS A 113 0.57 11.82 -9.84
C HIS A 113 1.54 10.73 -9.39
N ALA A 114 1.06 9.79 -8.58
CA ALA A 114 1.86 8.65 -8.11
C ALA A 114 2.55 7.90 -9.25
N ALA A 115 1.87 7.67 -10.38
CA ALA A 115 2.43 6.96 -11.53
C ALA A 115 3.61 7.70 -12.19
N GLU A 116 3.55 9.03 -12.28
CA GLU A 116 4.64 9.84 -12.83
C GLU A 116 5.87 9.77 -11.93
N GLN A 117 5.68 9.85 -10.61
CA GLN A 117 6.77 9.68 -9.65
C GLN A 117 7.42 8.30 -9.77
N ILE A 118 6.62 7.24 -9.85
CA ILE A 118 7.12 5.86 -10.02
C ILE A 118 7.96 5.74 -11.30
N ALA A 119 7.50 6.36 -12.38
CA ALA A 119 8.22 6.40 -13.64
C ALA A 119 9.56 7.14 -13.51
N ARG A 120 9.60 8.30 -12.85
CA ARG A 120 10.83 9.08 -12.54
C ARG A 120 11.82 8.26 -11.72
N CYS A 121 11.35 7.50 -10.73
CA CYS A 121 12.19 6.60 -9.93
C CYS A 121 12.73 5.38 -10.72
N LYS A 122 12.30 5.20 -11.98
CA LYS A 122 12.64 4.05 -12.85
C LYS A 122 12.30 2.71 -12.20
N VAL A 123 11.18 2.66 -11.45
CA VAL A 123 10.68 1.40 -10.88
C VAL A 123 9.78 0.71 -11.90
N ARG A 124 9.95 -0.60 -12.04
CA ARG A 124 9.24 -1.46 -13.02
C ARG A 124 8.65 -2.73 -12.40
N LEU A 125 8.99 -3.02 -11.14
CA LEU A 125 8.57 -4.21 -10.41
C LEU A 125 8.06 -3.81 -9.02
N ALA A 126 7.00 -4.46 -8.55
CA ALA A 126 6.53 -4.35 -7.19
C ALA A 126 6.66 -5.71 -6.45
N PRO A 127 6.91 -5.73 -5.13
CA PRO A 127 7.24 -4.57 -4.30
C PRO A 127 8.63 -4.01 -4.61
N THR A 128 8.80 -2.69 -4.51
CA THR A 128 10.14 -2.07 -4.46
C THR A 128 10.21 -1.06 -3.32
N LEU A 129 11.21 -1.15 -2.45
CA LEU A 129 11.46 -0.16 -1.39
C LEU A 129 12.53 0.83 -1.82
N LEU A 130 12.20 2.11 -1.72
CA LEU A 130 13.14 3.22 -1.89
C LEU A 130 13.45 3.82 -0.52
N PHE A 131 14.71 4.20 -0.32
CA PHE A 131 15.20 4.86 0.89
C PHE A 131 15.69 6.26 0.50
N LEU A 132 14.96 7.29 0.89
CA LEU A 132 15.07 8.62 0.30
C LEU A 132 15.45 9.69 1.33
N SER A 133 16.28 10.64 0.88
CA SER A 133 16.60 11.87 1.62
C SER A 133 15.43 12.87 1.58
N PRO A 134 15.48 13.98 2.35
CA PRO A 134 14.50 15.07 2.24
C PRO A 134 14.34 15.63 0.83
N GLN A 135 15.41 15.58 0.03
CA GLN A 135 15.45 16.05 -1.36
C GLN A 135 15.03 14.96 -2.36
N GLY A 136 14.61 13.78 -1.89
CA GLY A 136 14.23 12.67 -2.76
C GLY A 136 15.41 11.89 -3.36
N LEU A 137 16.63 12.10 -2.86
CA LEU A 137 17.81 11.39 -3.34
C LEU A 137 17.92 10.00 -2.69
N PRO A 138 18.32 8.95 -3.43
CA PRO A 138 18.56 7.63 -2.83
C PRO A 138 19.67 7.67 -1.78
N LEU A 139 19.40 7.15 -0.59
CA LEU A 139 20.36 7.06 0.53
C LEU A 139 21.02 5.67 0.65
N ALA A 140 20.36 4.66 0.09
CA ALA A 140 20.86 3.30 0.01
C ALA A 140 20.31 2.62 -1.25
N GLU A 141 20.85 1.46 -1.58
CA GLU A 141 20.31 0.61 -2.65
C GLU A 141 18.86 0.22 -2.33
N ARG A 142 18.01 0.27 -3.36
CA ARG A 142 16.61 -0.15 -3.28
C ARG A 142 16.50 -1.66 -3.06
N LEU A 143 15.43 -2.09 -2.39
CA LEU A 143 15.05 -3.50 -2.36
C LEU A 143 14.03 -3.77 -3.46
N VAL A 144 14.35 -4.65 -4.40
CA VAL A 144 13.50 -4.97 -5.56
C VAL A 144 12.96 -6.40 -5.41
N GLY A 145 11.64 -6.53 -5.39
CA GLY A 145 10.97 -7.81 -5.16
C GLY A 145 11.29 -8.39 -3.78
N ILE A 146 11.19 -9.71 -3.68
CA ILE A 146 11.60 -10.48 -2.50
C ILE A 146 12.53 -11.58 -3.01
N ALA A 147 13.83 -11.34 -2.98
CA ALA A 147 14.82 -12.32 -3.43
C ALA A 147 14.92 -13.54 -2.48
N SER A 148 14.74 -13.32 -1.18
CA SER A 148 14.62 -14.35 -0.16
C SER A 148 13.74 -13.83 0.97
N VAL A 149 12.72 -14.60 1.35
CA VAL A 149 11.84 -14.25 2.48
C VAL A 149 12.62 -14.32 3.79
N ASP A 150 13.46 -15.34 3.95
CA ASP A 150 14.21 -15.61 5.19
C ASP A 150 15.20 -14.49 5.52
N PHE A 151 15.76 -13.84 4.50
CA PHE A 151 16.75 -12.76 4.67
C PHE A 151 16.20 -11.36 4.43
N TYR A 152 14.92 -11.21 4.07
CA TYR A 152 14.37 -9.91 3.71
C TYR A 152 14.49 -8.88 4.85
N GLY A 153 14.21 -9.29 6.09
CA GLY A 153 14.35 -8.44 7.26
C GLY A 153 15.78 -7.94 7.47
N ALA A 154 16.77 -8.83 7.32
CA ALA A 154 18.18 -8.46 7.44
C ALA A 154 18.60 -7.46 6.34
N TYR A 155 18.12 -7.65 5.11
CA TYR A 155 18.38 -6.70 4.03
C TYR A 155 17.72 -5.35 4.27
N LEU A 156 16.47 -5.33 4.77
CA LEU A 156 15.79 -4.10 5.14
C LEU A 156 16.59 -3.33 6.20
N GLU A 157 16.97 -3.98 7.29
CA GLU A 157 17.76 -3.37 8.36
C GLU A 157 19.11 -2.84 7.86
N GLN A 158 19.80 -3.60 7.00
CA GLN A 158 21.04 -3.15 6.38
C GLN A 158 20.83 -1.85 5.59
N ARG A 159 19.77 -1.76 4.75
CA ARG A 159 19.50 -0.55 3.97
C ARG A 159 19.09 0.62 4.86
N LEU A 160 18.37 0.38 5.95
CA LEU A 160 18.04 1.41 6.94
C LEU A 160 19.30 1.94 7.63
N ALA A 161 20.18 1.05 8.08
CA ALA A 161 21.45 1.43 8.70
C ALA A 161 22.32 2.26 7.76
N THR A 162 22.52 1.80 6.51
CA THR A 162 23.22 2.57 5.47
C THR A 162 22.56 3.94 5.24
N SER A 163 21.24 3.98 5.13
CA SER A 163 20.52 5.23 4.85
C SER A 163 20.68 6.25 5.97
N ARG A 164 20.60 5.83 7.24
CA ARG A 164 20.83 6.68 8.42
C ARG A 164 22.25 7.24 8.43
N GLN A 165 23.26 6.42 8.10
CA GLN A 165 24.65 6.85 7.99
C GLN A 165 24.84 7.90 6.88
N THR A 166 24.34 7.62 5.68
CA THR A 166 24.40 8.56 4.54
C THR A 166 23.70 9.87 4.86
N LEU A 167 22.52 9.81 5.50
CA LEU A 167 21.75 10.99 5.89
C LEU A 167 22.48 11.86 6.92
N LYS A 168 23.18 11.23 7.87
CA LYS A 168 24.01 11.96 8.84
C LYS A 168 25.19 12.65 8.14
N ALA A 169 25.85 11.96 7.21
CA ALA A 169 27.00 12.48 6.48
C ALA A 169 26.64 13.64 5.53
N SER A 170 25.43 13.66 4.96
CA SER A 170 24.99 14.76 4.08
C SER A 170 24.65 16.03 4.86
N ARG A 171 24.16 15.92 6.11
CA ARG A 171 23.92 17.09 6.98
C ARG A 171 25.19 17.81 7.38
N SER A 172 26.27 17.07 7.67
CA SER A 172 27.55 17.67 8.03
C SER A 172 28.26 18.38 6.88
N GLN A 173 27.83 18.17 5.63
CA GLN A 173 28.40 18.81 4.44
C GLN A 173 27.62 20.04 3.97
N GLY A 174 26.41 20.26 4.50
CA GLY A 174 25.55 21.39 4.15
C GLY A 174 25.36 22.42 5.27
N SER A 175 26.10 22.29 6.37
CA SER A 175 26.19 23.25 7.48
C SER A 175 27.55 23.93 7.48
#